data_AF-A0A819D0Y8-F1
#
_entry.id   AF-A0A819D0Y8-F1
#
_cell.length_a   1.000
_cell.length_b   1.000
_cell.length_c   1.000
_cell.angle_alpha   90.00
_cell.angle_beta   90.00
_cell.angle_gamma   90.00
#
_symmetry.space_group_name_H-M   'P 1'
#
loop_
_entity.id
_entity.type
_entity.pdbx_description
1 polymer ?
#
loop_
_entity_poly.entity_id
_entity_poly.type
_entity_poly.pdbx_seq_one_letter_code
_entity_poly.pdbx_strand_id
1 'polypeptide(L)'
;TALINHEEQTKRAIKAAEAVVGEANVDGNRVPCMGGEDFALMLLERPGAFIFMGISDETMTRQLHSPTYDFNDEAIPLGVAYWISLVQQELNN
;
A
#
# COMPACT_ATOMS: atom_id res chain seq x y z
N THR A 1 -16.18 7.50 8.98
CA THR A 1 -16.39 7.35 7.52
C THR A 1 -15.64 6.11 7.06
N ALA A 2 -16.05 5.47 5.96
CA ALA A 2 -15.31 4.34 5.40
C ALA A 2 -14.15 4.84 4.52
N LEU A 3 -13.02 4.14 4.55
CA LEU A 3 -11.94 4.37 3.59
C LEU A 3 -12.30 3.65 2.29
N ILE A 4 -12.53 4.40 1.22
CA ILE A 4 -12.86 3.86 -0.10
C ILE A 4 -11.87 4.45 -1.10
N ASN A 5 -11.01 3.59 -1.66
CA ASN A 5 -10.09 4.01 -2.72
C ASN A 5 -10.85 4.36 -3.99
N HIS A 6 -10.32 5.33 -4.73
CA HIS A 6 -10.84 5.69 -6.05
C HIS A 6 -10.26 4.73 -7.10
N GLU A 7 -11.10 4.29 -8.04
CA GLU A 7 -10.74 3.24 -9.01
C GLU A 7 -9.49 3.59 -9.82
N GLU A 8 -9.42 4.79 -10.41
CA GLU A 8 -8.31 5.19 -11.26
C GLU A 8 -6.97 5.31 -10.49
N GLN A 9 -7.02 5.79 -9.25
CA GLN A 9 -5.86 5.92 -8.37
C GLN A 9 -5.41 4.54 -7.88
N THR A 10 -6.35 3.62 -7.69
CA THR A 10 -6.05 2.22 -7.37
C THR A 10 -5.33 1.55 -8.54
N LYS A 11 -5.79 1.74 -9.78
CA LYS A 11 -5.11 1.23 -10.99
C LYS A 11 -3.67 1.75 -11.12
N ARG A 12 -3.45 3.03 -10.85
CA ARG A 12 -2.11 3.65 -10.85
C ARG A 12 -1.21 3.07 -9.75
N ALA A 13 -1.75 2.93 -8.54
CA ALA A 13 -1.03 2.32 -7.42
C ALA A 13 -0.65 0.86 -7.72
N ILE A 14 -1.58 0.06 -8.26
CA ILE A 14 -1.32 -1.32 -8.69
C ILE A 14 -0.17 -1.34 -9.71
N LYS A 15 -0.26 -0.55 -10.78
CA LYS A 15 0.77 -0.50 -11.81
C LYS A 15 2.15 -0.08 -11.26
N ALA A 16 2.18 0.85 -10.30
CA ALA A 16 3.42 1.25 -9.63
C ALA A 16 4.03 0.12 -8.80
N ALA A 17 3.20 -0.63 -8.07
CA ALA A 17 3.61 -1.80 -7.30
C ALA A 17 4.09 -2.95 -8.20
N GLU A 18 3.35 -3.28 -9.26
CA GLU A 18 3.69 -4.32 -10.22
C GLU A 18 5.06 -4.08 -10.88
N ALA A 19 5.39 -2.82 -11.16
CA ALA A 19 6.70 -2.44 -11.70
C ALA A 19 7.86 -2.70 -10.72
N VAL A 20 7.59 -2.79 -9.42
CA VAL A 20 8.60 -2.96 -8.36
C VAL A 20 8.72 -4.41 -7.95
N VAL A 21 7.60 -5.09 -7.70
CA VAL A 21 7.58 -6.46 -7.15
C VAL A 21 7.09 -7.52 -8.14
N GLY A 22 6.64 -7.13 -9.34
CA GLY A 22 6.03 -8.02 -10.32
C GLY A 22 4.55 -8.31 -10.03
N GLU A 23 3.78 -8.55 -11.09
CA GLU A 23 2.31 -8.77 -11.04
C GLU A 23 1.90 -9.89 -10.07
N ALA A 24 2.66 -10.99 -10.05
CA ALA A 24 2.37 -12.13 -9.18
C ALA A 24 2.43 -11.82 -7.67
N ASN A 25 3.05 -10.69 -7.29
CA ASN A 25 3.21 -10.26 -5.89
C ASN A 25 2.27 -9.10 -5.50
N VAL A 26 1.29 -8.78 -6.35
CA VAL A 26 0.31 -7.71 -6.11
C VAL A 26 -1.10 -8.28 -6.09
N ASP A 27 -1.81 -8.08 -4.97
CA ASP A 27 -3.25 -8.34 -4.88
C ASP A 27 -4.03 -7.02 -5.00
N GLY A 28 -4.54 -6.74 -6.21
CA GLY A 28 -5.38 -5.58 -6.49
C GLY A 28 -6.81 -5.69 -5.94
N ASN A 29 -7.23 -6.85 -5.45
CA ASN A 29 -8.59 -7.15 -4.98
C ASN A 29 -8.62 -7.55 -3.51
N ARG A 30 -7.75 -6.93 -2.70
CA ARG A 30 -7.66 -7.20 -1.27
C ARG A 30 -9.02 -7.03 -0.58
N VAL A 31 -9.38 -8.01 0.24
CA VAL A 31 -10.61 -7.98 1.04
C VAL A 31 -10.62 -6.76 1.99
N PRO A 32 -11.73 -6.00 2.09
CA PRO A 32 -11.87 -4.93 3.07
C PRO A 32 -11.67 -5.42 4.50
N CYS A 33 -11.10 -4.59 5.37
CA CYS A 33 -10.94 -4.90 6.79
C CYS A 33 -11.66 -3.86 7.67
N MET A 34 -11.91 -4.23 8.92
CA MET A 34 -12.62 -3.39 9.91
C MET A 34 -11.70 -2.41 10.66
N GLY A 35 -10.47 -2.19 10.18
CA GLY A 35 -9.54 -1.24 10.78
C GLY A 35 -10.04 0.20 10.62
N GLY A 36 -9.85 1.03 11.66
CA GLY A 36 -10.12 2.46 11.58
C GLY A 36 -8.89 3.19 11.06
N GLU A 37 -9.06 3.99 10.00
CA GLU A 37 -7.98 4.74 9.33
C GLU A 37 -8.48 6.15 8.98
N ASP A 38 -7.74 7.18 9.37
CA ASP A 38 -8.14 8.57 9.19
C ASP A 38 -7.86 9.08 7.77
N PHE A 39 -7.05 8.37 6.98
CA PHE A 39 -6.85 8.60 5.54
C PHE A 39 -8.17 8.60 4.77
N ALA A 40 -9.22 7.95 5.30
CA ALA A 40 -10.58 8.03 4.77
C ALA A 40 -11.08 9.48 4.63
N LEU A 41 -10.67 10.39 5.51
CA LEU A 41 -11.02 11.82 5.43
C LEU A 41 -10.28 12.53 4.28
N MET A 42 -9.02 12.18 4.02
CA MET A 42 -8.28 12.71 2.87
C MET A 42 -8.92 12.31 1.55
N LEU A 43 -9.47 11.08 1.48
CA LEU A 43 -10.18 10.59 0.30
C LEU A 43 -11.52 11.28 0.06
N LEU A 44 -12.09 11.99 1.04
CA LEU A 44 -13.28 12.83 0.79
C LEU A 44 -12.94 14.09 -0.01
N GLU A 45 -11.69 14.57 0.12
CA GLU A 45 -11.25 15.84 -0.46
C GLU A 45 -10.55 15.66 -1.82
N ARG A 46 -9.84 14.55 -2.00
CA ARG A 46 -9.06 14.29 -3.21
C ARG A 46 -9.13 12.82 -3.65
N PRO A 47 -9.22 12.56 -4.97
CA PRO A 47 -9.05 11.22 -5.49
C PRO A 47 -7.70 10.64 -5.07
N GLY A 48 -7.72 9.44 -4.49
CA GLY A 48 -6.53 8.79 -3.93
C GLY A 48 -6.73 7.30 -3.71
N ALA A 49 -5.63 6.64 -3.34
CA ALA A 49 -5.60 5.23 -2.97
C ALA A 49 -4.71 5.03 -1.73
N PHE A 50 -5.21 4.24 -0.80
CA PHE A 50 -4.49 3.69 0.34
C PHE A 50 -4.14 2.23 0.06
N ILE A 51 -2.88 1.86 0.24
CA ILE A 51 -2.40 0.50 -0.04
C ILE A 51 -1.84 -0.15 1.21
N PHE A 52 -1.84 -1.48 1.23
CA PHE A 52 -1.09 -2.27 2.20
C PHE A 52 0.18 -2.79 1.53
N MET A 53 1.27 -2.77 2.28
CA MET A 53 2.54 -3.40 1.89
C MET A 53 2.75 -4.61 2.80
N GLY A 54 3.07 -5.76 2.21
CA GLY A 54 3.51 -6.92 2.98
C GLY A 54 4.84 -6.62 3.66
N ILE A 55 4.89 -6.77 4.99
CA ILE A 55 6.11 -6.63 5.80
C ILE A 55 6.53 -7.95 6.47
N SER A 56 5.68 -8.98 6.39
CA SER A 56 5.94 -10.28 6.99
C SER A 56 6.89 -11.11 6.14
N ASP A 57 7.84 -11.77 6.81
CA ASP A 57 8.63 -12.87 6.26
C ASP A 57 8.31 -14.18 7.00
N GLU A 58 9.06 -15.26 6.73
CA GLU A 58 8.86 -16.57 7.38
C GLU A 58 8.98 -16.53 8.91
N THR A 59 9.64 -15.50 9.46
CA THR A 59 9.91 -15.33 10.89
C THR A 59 9.06 -14.23 11.54
N MET A 60 8.51 -13.30 10.76
CA MET A 60 7.81 -12.10 11.23
C MET A 60 6.31 -12.13 10.93
N THR A 61 5.53 -12.75 11.83
CA THR A 61 4.07 -12.90 11.72
C THR A 61 3.28 -12.05 12.73
N ARG A 62 3.95 -11.14 13.43
CA ARG A 62 3.34 -10.38 14.53
C ARG A 62 2.44 -9.27 14.00
N GLN A 63 1.23 -9.21 14.54
CA GLN A 63 0.23 -8.23 14.11
C GLN A 63 0.57 -6.82 14.61
N LEU A 64 0.18 -5.83 13.80
CA LEU A 64 0.14 -4.42 14.21
C LEU A 64 -0.64 -4.29 15.54
N HIS A 65 -0.20 -3.40 16.42
CA HIS A 65 -0.68 -3.21 17.80
C HIS A 65 -0.30 -4.29 18.82
N SER A 66 0.45 -5.34 18.44
CA SER A 66 1.03 -6.25 19.41
C SER A 66 2.16 -5.57 20.21
N PRO A 67 2.31 -5.82 21.53
CA PRO A 67 3.46 -5.33 22.30
C PRO A 67 4.79 -5.94 21.86
N THR A 68 4.72 -7.00 21.05
CA THR A 68 5.89 -7.67 20.47
C THR A 68 6.08 -7.32 19.00
N TYR A 69 5.28 -6.40 18.44
CA TYR A 69 5.42 -5.98 17.06
C TYR A 69 6.85 -5.50 16.79
N ASP A 70 7.43 -6.01 15.72
CA ASP A 70 8.76 -5.69 15.25
C ASP A 70 8.66 -5.40 13.75
N PHE A 71 9.19 -4.27 13.32
CA PHE A 71 9.07 -3.85 11.93
C PHE A 71 10.17 -4.53 11.11
N ASN A 72 9.82 -5.02 9.91
CA ASN A 72 10.81 -5.60 9.02
C ASN A 72 11.54 -4.50 8.23
N ASP A 73 12.71 -4.08 8.71
CA ASP A 73 13.53 -3.05 8.05
C ASP A 73 13.92 -3.42 6.60
N GLU A 74 14.00 -4.71 6.27
CA GLU A 74 14.29 -5.17 4.90
C GLU A 74 13.14 -4.84 3.91
N ALA A 75 11.95 -4.49 4.42
CA ALA A 75 10.84 -4.02 3.59
C ALA A 75 10.95 -2.54 3.19
N ILE A 76 11.80 -1.74 3.88
CA ILE A 76 11.95 -0.30 3.62
C ILE A 76 12.34 -0.01 2.16
N PRO A 77 13.35 -0.69 1.56
CA PRO A 77 13.72 -0.44 0.17
C PRO A 77 12.57 -0.67 -0.82
N LEU A 78 11.69 -1.65 -0.58
CA LEU A 78 10.51 -1.89 -1.42
C LEU A 78 9.50 -0.75 -1.32
N GLY A 79 9.25 -0.26 -0.11
CA GLY A 79 8.38 0.90 0.11
C GLY A 79 8.89 2.17 -0.57
N VAL A 80 10.21 2.41 -0.51
CA VAL A 80 10.84 3.53 -1.22
C VAL A 80 10.72 3.35 -2.73
N ALA A 81 11.01 2.16 -3.24
CA ALA A 81 10.91 1.85 -4.67
C ALA A 81 9.48 2.03 -5.21
N TYR A 82 8.45 1.65 -4.43
CA TYR A 82 7.04 1.89 -4.77
C TYR A 82 6.75 3.38 -4.99
N TRP A 83 7.14 4.24 -4.04
CA TRP A 83 6.89 5.68 -4.17
C TRP A 83 7.68 6.31 -5.32
N ILE A 84 8.93 5.89 -5.54
CA ILE A 84 9.72 6.32 -6.71
C ILE A 84 9.01 5.93 -8.00
N SER A 85 8.60 4.67 -8.14
CA SER A 85 7.88 4.16 -9.31
C SER A 85 6.59 4.95 -9.56
N LEU A 86 5.78 5.19 -8.52
CA LEU A 86 4.53 5.94 -8.64
C LEU A 86 4.79 7.38 -9.11
N VAL A 87 5.72 8.09 -8.47
CA VAL A 87 6.02 9.48 -8.81
C VAL A 87 6.57 9.59 -10.23
N GLN A 88 7.46 8.68 -10.66
CA GLN A 88 7.97 8.65 -12.02
C GLN A 88 6.85 8.43 -13.04
N GLN A 89 5.91 7.52 -12.77
CA GLN A 89 4.80 7.26 -13.69
C GLN A 89 3.79 8.41 -13.76
N GLU A 90 3.61 9.17 -12.69
CA GLU A 90 2.67 10.30 -12.66
C GLU A 90 3.26 11.60 -13.21
N LEU A 91 4.57 11.81 -13.06
CA LEU A 91 5.21 13.11 -13.35
C LEU A 91 6.16 13.12 -14.56
N ASN A 92 6.66 11.97 -15.03
CA ASN A 92 7.61 11.93 -16.16
C ASN A 92 6.93 11.66 -17.51
N ASN A 93 5.97 12.51 -17.88
CA ASN A 93 5.49 12.58 -19.27
C ASN A 93 6.56 13.18 -20.19
#